data_AF-A0A416WBF5-F1
#
_entry.id   AF-A0A416WBF5-F1
#
_cell.length_a   1.000
_cell.length_b   1.000
_cell.length_c   1.000
_cell.angle_alpha   90.00
_cell.angle_beta   90.00
_cell.angle_gamma   90.00
#
_symmetry.space_group_name_H-M   'P 1'
#
loop_
_entity.id
_entity.type
_entity.pdbx_description
1 polymer ?
#
loop_
_entity_poly.entity_id
_entity_poly.type
_entity_poly.pdbx_seq_one_letter_code
_entity_poly.pdbx_strand_id
1 'polypeptide(L)'
;MIVTLFWLAVILLLFLLPCLKRKIFRSKLVFPGKQNWIVRKKALKYYSFLWGIAISVRIIFYFGLDNFQTSYINPHTTHKYVDFLQKHRQNTLDYIFNLYDQYDHVILCERLHPEYTQWDLIYSIVSDPRFAQKEIQMFTEYGRTDAQERFKQFLSKDYANDTILEKELAHFNVYNSATWVLWINTNWFDFLKKYYYLQKEKNLKLWFTDGRIPWDQIHTSEDYRSSQNYHRDSLMAANIIERIDKDSIGKSFIIMNSRHALTKGSQNCGYYVAQHYKGKVANVLLNSSQYLPYTFFVQDGIWDCAFNQIPDSTFAFNFKDSPFGTSRLDLWSGLLVARGTYEDFFTGFIFYLPIERHFKAVGYPYEWDYEMDELCRRNSLISGSASLLQKVNPYYSNSSPVSHESLFCITWNVVKDWLFILFSVYSLFFLGIMWVTGRNKINRKE
;
A
#
# COMPACT_ATOMS: atom_id res chain seq x y z
N MET A 1 -11.98 19.16 25.42
CA MET A 1 -12.62 20.43 25.87
C MET A 1 -11.81 21.15 26.95
N ILE A 2 -11.38 20.49 28.03
CA ILE A 2 -10.57 21.10 29.12
C ILE A 2 -9.20 21.61 28.62
N VAL A 3 -8.52 20.84 27.75
CA VAL A 3 -7.24 21.24 27.14
C VAL A 3 -7.40 22.47 26.23
N THR A 4 -8.51 22.57 25.51
CA THR A 4 -8.82 23.69 24.61
C THR A 4 -9.07 24.99 25.40
N LEU A 5 -9.79 24.89 26.54
CA LEU A 5 -10.03 26.03 27.44
C LEU A 5 -8.75 26.49 28.14
N PHE A 6 -7.86 25.58 28.50
CA PHE A 6 -6.55 25.92 29.07
C PHE A 6 -5.69 26.73 28.09
N TRP A 7 -5.63 26.32 26.82
CA TRP A 7 -4.85 27.06 25.81
C TRP A 7 -5.49 28.38 25.39
N LEU A 8 -6.82 28.50 25.37
CA LEU A 8 -7.51 29.78 25.17
C LEU A 8 -7.22 30.76 26.32
N ALA A 9 -7.17 30.28 27.57
CA ALA A 9 -6.81 31.09 28.73
C ALA A 9 -5.35 31.57 28.67
N VAL A 10 -4.41 30.70 28.24
CA VAL A 10 -3.00 31.06 28.05
C VAL A 10 -2.83 32.10 26.93
N ILE A 11 -3.57 31.98 25.83
CA ILE A 11 -3.55 32.95 24.73
C ILE A 11 -4.12 34.30 25.18
N LEU A 12 -5.22 34.31 25.97
CA LEU A 12 -5.79 35.53 26.54
C LEU A 12 -4.82 36.21 27.53
N LEU A 13 -4.13 35.44 28.36
CA LEU A 13 -3.09 35.93 29.29
C LEU A 13 -1.90 36.55 28.53
N LEU A 14 -1.47 35.93 27.44
CA LEU A 14 -0.39 36.45 26.59
C LEU A 14 -0.79 37.72 25.81
N PHE A 15 -2.07 37.91 25.51
CA PHE A 15 -2.60 39.15 24.92
C PHE A 15 -2.81 40.27 25.95
N LEU A 16 -3.12 39.93 27.22
CA LEU A 16 -3.32 40.90 28.29
C LEU A 16 -2.01 41.37 28.95
N LEU A 17 -0.96 40.55 28.93
CA LEU A 17 0.37 40.86 29.47
C LEU A 17 0.99 42.16 28.92
N PRO A 18 0.91 42.48 27.60
CA PRO A 18 1.34 43.76 27.06
C PRO A 18 0.51 44.96 27.56
N CYS A 19 -0.79 44.77 27.77
CA CYS A 19 -1.70 45.82 28.26
C CYS A 19 -1.50 46.11 29.75
N LEU A 20 -1.23 45.08 30.56
CA LEU A 20 -0.92 45.18 31.99
C LEU A 20 0.47 45.78 32.25
N LYS A 21 1.42 45.58 31.31
CA LYS A 21 2.79 46.14 31.39
C LYS A 21 2.82 47.67 31.50
N ARG A 22 1.79 48.35 30.98
CA ARG A 22 1.68 49.82 30.94
C ARG A 22 1.32 50.46 32.28
N LYS A 23 0.69 49.70 33.20
CA LYS A 23 0.26 50.19 34.53
C LYS A 23 1.20 49.76 35.67
N ILE A 24 1.83 48.59 35.59
CA ILE A 24 2.64 48.04 36.69
C ILE A 24 4.08 48.56 36.68
N PHE A 25 4.68 48.71 35.50
CA PHE A 25 6.03 49.28 35.36
C PHE A 25 5.88 50.73 34.90
N ARG A 26 6.04 51.70 35.82
CA ARG A 26 6.13 53.15 35.51
C ARG A 26 7.37 53.48 34.67
N SER A 27 7.51 52.83 33.52
CA SER A 27 8.55 53.09 32.53
C SER A 27 7.93 53.94 31.42
N LYS A 28 8.28 55.24 31.42
CA LYS A 28 8.07 56.07 30.23
C LYS A 28 8.90 55.48 29.10
N LEU A 29 8.24 55.02 28.04
CA LEU A 29 8.89 54.83 26.74
C LEU A 29 9.32 56.21 26.25
N VAL A 30 10.52 56.63 26.63
CA VAL A 30 11.23 57.69 25.92
C VAL A 30 11.62 57.08 24.58
N PHE A 31 10.99 57.53 23.50
CA PHE A 31 11.44 57.21 22.16
C PHE A 31 12.62 58.14 21.84
N PRO A 32 13.86 57.65 21.76
CA PRO A 32 14.96 58.46 21.25
C PRO A 32 14.73 58.61 19.75
N GLY A 33 14.91 59.82 19.24
CA GLY A 33 14.69 60.18 17.84
C GLY A 33 15.41 59.26 16.85
N LYS A 34 14.80 59.13 15.66
CA LYS A 34 15.38 58.54 14.42
C LYS A 34 16.34 57.36 14.61
N GLN A 35 15.98 56.35 15.41
CA GLN A 35 16.75 55.10 15.43
C GLN A 35 16.27 54.17 14.30
N ASN A 36 17.06 54.19 13.23
CA ASN A 36 17.10 53.34 12.04
C ASN A 36 15.93 52.36 11.82
N TRP A 37 15.06 52.69 10.86
CA TRP A 37 14.11 51.79 10.21
C TRP A 37 14.74 50.44 9.80
N ILE A 38 16.04 50.42 9.51
CA ILE A 38 16.85 49.23 9.22
C ILE A 38 16.90 48.25 10.41
N VAL A 39 17.03 48.74 11.65
CA VAL A 39 17.07 47.90 12.86
C VAL A 39 15.69 47.32 13.13
N ARG A 40 14.62 48.10 12.90
CA ARG A 40 13.23 47.61 13.00
C ARG A 40 12.91 46.58 11.92
N LYS A 41 13.37 46.76 10.68
CA LYS A 41 13.26 45.75 9.61
C LYS A 41 14.05 44.47 9.92
N LYS A 42 15.26 44.59 10.47
CA LYS A 42 16.05 43.42 10.90
C LYS A 42 15.35 42.67 12.04
N ALA A 43 14.88 43.37 13.08
CA ALA A 43 14.14 42.76 14.17
C ALA A 43 12.84 42.10 13.68
N LEU A 44 12.07 42.76 12.82
CA LEU A 44 10.84 42.20 12.25
C LEU A 44 11.16 40.96 11.39
N LYS A 45 12.23 40.97 10.58
CA LYS A 45 12.71 39.81 9.83
C LYS A 45 13.10 38.65 10.73
N TYR A 46 13.83 38.92 11.83
CA TYR A 46 14.19 37.89 12.82
C TYR A 46 12.96 37.33 13.52
N TYR A 47 12.01 38.18 13.92
CA TYR A 47 10.77 37.71 14.54
C TYR A 47 9.88 36.95 13.56
N SER A 48 9.75 37.38 12.30
CA SER A 48 8.99 36.64 11.28
C SER A 48 9.68 35.33 10.88
N PHE A 49 11.02 35.27 10.92
CA PHE A 49 11.79 34.04 10.71
C PHE A 49 11.61 33.06 11.87
N LEU A 50 11.66 33.54 13.12
CA LEU A 50 11.39 32.74 14.31
C LEU A 50 9.92 32.28 14.37
N TRP A 51 8.97 33.13 13.94
CA TRP A 51 7.57 32.74 13.80
C TRP A 51 7.37 31.74 12.67
N GLY A 52 8.07 31.88 11.55
CA GLY A 52 8.09 30.90 10.47
C GLY A 52 8.62 29.55 10.96
N ILE A 53 9.72 29.54 11.72
CA ILE A 53 10.23 28.34 12.38
C ILE A 53 9.21 27.78 13.36
N ALA A 54 8.62 28.60 14.24
CA ALA A 54 7.65 28.12 15.23
C ALA A 54 6.37 27.57 14.59
N ILE A 55 5.91 28.17 13.48
CA ILE A 55 4.78 27.68 12.69
C ILE A 55 5.16 26.40 11.96
N SER A 56 6.34 26.31 11.34
CA SER A 56 6.83 25.08 10.70
C SER A 56 7.03 23.95 11.72
N VAL A 57 7.58 24.24 12.89
CA VAL A 57 7.68 23.31 14.03
C VAL A 57 6.28 22.91 14.50
N ARG A 58 5.31 23.83 14.57
CA ARG A 58 3.92 23.50 14.91
C ARG A 58 3.21 22.69 13.82
N ILE A 59 3.44 22.95 12.54
CA ILE A 59 2.89 22.18 11.42
C ILE A 59 3.51 20.78 11.44
N ILE A 60 4.83 20.68 11.64
CA ILE A 60 5.52 19.40 11.83
C ILE A 60 5.06 18.72 13.12
N PHE A 61 4.72 19.44 14.19
CA PHE A 61 4.15 18.85 15.41
C PHE A 61 2.67 18.44 15.23
N TYR A 62 1.88 19.19 14.47
CA TYR A 62 0.44 18.93 14.29
C TYR A 62 0.20 17.84 13.24
N PHE A 63 1.05 17.75 12.21
CA PHE A 63 1.02 16.67 11.21
C PHE A 63 1.97 15.51 11.55
N GLY A 64 3.02 15.77 12.34
CA GLY A 64 3.96 14.77 12.81
C GLY A 64 3.51 14.16 14.13
N LEU A 65 3.31 14.89 15.22
CA LEU A 65 3.17 14.27 16.55
C LEU A 65 1.87 13.53 16.85
N ASP A 66 0.76 13.78 16.15
CA ASP A 66 -0.39 12.86 16.24
C ASP A 66 -0.04 11.46 15.67
N ASN A 67 1.07 11.37 14.91
CA ASN A 67 1.71 10.12 14.45
C ASN A 67 3.11 9.88 15.07
N PHE A 68 3.57 10.69 16.04
CA PHE A 68 4.77 10.36 16.83
C PHE A 68 4.32 9.81 18.19
N GLN A 69 3.95 8.55 18.19
CA GLN A 69 4.62 7.67 19.14
C GLN A 69 5.85 7.10 18.43
N THR A 70 7.02 7.67 18.71
CA THR A 70 8.27 6.92 18.60
C THR A 70 8.21 5.84 19.69
N SER A 71 7.44 4.79 19.45
CA SER A 71 7.46 3.63 20.30
C SER A 71 8.70 2.85 19.88
N TYR A 72 9.72 2.83 20.73
CA TYR A 72 10.15 1.50 21.15
C TYR A 72 8.85 0.76 21.49
N ILE A 73 8.41 -0.16 20.62
CA ILE A 73 7.14 -0.85 20.83
C ILE A 73 7.32 -1.57 22.15
N ASN A 74 6.70 -1.02 23.19
CA ASN A 74 6.81 -1.57 24.52
C ASN A 74 6.15 -2.95 24.46
N PRO A 75 6.79 -4.02 24.94
CA PRO A 75 6.16 -5.35 24.98
C PRO A 75 4.74 -5.31 25.58
N HIS A 76 4.49 -4.45 26.58
CA HIS A 76 3.16 -4.26 27.15
C HIS A 76 2.09 -3.78 26.15
N THR A 77 2.47 -3.07 25.08
CA THR A 77 1.56 -2.63 24.02
C THR A 77 1.19 -3.75 23.05
N THR A 78 2.00 -4.83 22.98
CA THR A 78 1.73 -5.99 22.12
C THR A 78 0.92 -7.09 22.82
N HIS A 79 0.85 -7.12 24.16
CA HIS A 79 0.23 -8.21 24.93
C HIS A 79 -1.16 -8.59 24.42
N LYS A 80 -2.06 -7.63 24.22
CA LYS A 80 -3.42 -7.92 23.74
C LYS A 80 -3.44 -8.63 22.38
N TYR A 81 -2.50 -8.31 21.51
CA TYR A 81 -2.37 -8.91 20.18
C TYR A 81 -1.78 -10.32 20.28
N VAL A 82 -0.72 -10.48 21.09
CA VAL A 82 -0.08 -11.78 21.34
C VAL A 82 -1.05 -12.76 22.01
N ASP A 83 -1.73 -12.33 23.07
CA ASP A 83 -2.73 -13.14 23.79
C ASP A 83 -3.86 -13.62 22.87
N PHE A 84 -4.29 -12.75 21.94
CA PHE A 84 -5.28 -13.10 20.93
C PHE A 84 -4.72 -14.17 19.97
N LEU A 85 -3.53 -13.95 19.41
CA LEU A 85 -2.92 -14.88 18.46
C LEU A 85 -2.62 -16.24 19.09
N GLN A 86 -2.25 -16.29 20.36
CA GLN A 86 -2.00 -17.54 21.08
C GLN A 86 -3.25 -18.44 21.15
N LYS A 87 -4.45 -17.83 21.17
CA LYS A 87 -5.74 -18.52 21.36
C LYS A 87 -6.56 -18.70 20.07
N HIS A 88 -6.45 -17.77 19.13
CA HIS A 88 -7.40 -17.65 18.02
C HIS A 88 -6.80 -17.81 16.62
N ARG A 89 -5.48 -17.98 16.51
CA ARG A 89 -4.83 -18.21 15.21
C ARG A 89 -5.21 -19.58 14.64
N GLN A 90 -5.28 -19.66 13.31
CA GLN A 90 -5.65 -20.85 12.56
C GLN A 90 -4.58 -21.16 11.51
N ASN A 91 -4.55 -22.42 11.05
CA ASN A 91 -3.83 -22.77 9.84
C ASN A 91 -4.40 -21.97 8.65
N THR A 92 -3.52 -21.44 7.81
CA THR A 92 -3.91 -20.53 6.72
C THR A 92 -4.76 -21.20 5.63
N LEU A 93 -4.44 -22.44 5.24
CA LEU A 93 -5.23 -23.15 4.23
C LEU A 93 -6.59 -23.53 4.81
N ASP A 94 -6.61 -24.07 6.03
CA ASP A 94 -7.88 -24.41 6.71
C ASP A 94 -8.76 -23.17 6.86
N TYR A 95 -8.18 -22.03 7.24
CA TYR A 95 -8.89 -20.77 7.33
C TYR A 95 -9.59 -20.40 6.02
N ILE A 96 -8.86 -20.38 4.89
CA ILE A 96 -9.42 -20.05 3.58
C ILE A 96 -10.54 -21.03 3.20
N PHE A 97 -10.35 -22.34 3.39
CA PHE A 97 -11.36 -23.32 3.01
C PHE A 97 -12.60 -23.32 3.92
N ASN A 98 -12.44 -22.97 5.20
CA ASN A 98 -13.53 -22.82 6.15
C ASN A 98 -14.37 -21.56 5.88
N LEU A 99 -13.80 -20.51 5.27
CA LEU A 99 -14.60 -19.36 4.81
C LEU A 99 -15.70 -19.80 3.85
N TYR A 100 -15.45 -20.81 3.00
CA TYR A 100 -16.44 -21.29 2.04
C TYR A 100 -17.62 -22.06 2.66
N ASP A 101 -17.64 -22.24 3.98
CA ASP A 101 -18.80 -22.81 4.68
C ASP A 101 -19.86 -21.71 4.98
N GLN A 102 -19.45 -20.44 4.93
CA GLN A 102 -20.32 -19.28 5.17
C GLN A 102 -20.44 -18.35 3.95
N TYR A 103 -19.38 -18.26 3.15
CA TYR A 103 -19.25 -17.36 2.03
C TYR A 103 -19.17 -18.15 0.71
N ASP A 104 -19.70 -17.58 -0.36
CA ASP A 104 -19.63 -18.19 -1.69
C ASP A 104 -18.39 -17.65 -2.43
N HIS A 105 -18.01 -16.40 -2.17
CA HIS A 105 -16.90 -15.73 -2.85
C HIS A 105 -15.87 -15.25 -1.82
N VAL A 106 -14.60 -15.59 -2.03
CA VAL A 106 -13.49 -15.12 -1.22
C VAL A 106 -12.60 -14.22 -2.06
N ILE A 107 -12.51 -12.96 -1.69
CA ILE A 107 -11.57 -12.00 -2.25
C ILE A 107 -10.28 -12.08 -1.43
N LEU A 108 -9.15 -12.33 -2.11
CA LEU A 108 -7.82 -12.15 -1.54
C LEU A 108 -7.30 -10.78 -1.97
N CYS A 109 -7.03 -9.95 -0.96
CA CYS A 109 -6.40 -8.65 -1.11
C CYS A 109 -4.87 -8.86 -1.17
N GLU A 110 -4.32 -8.82 -2.39
CA GLU A 110 -2.88 -8.91 -2.61
C GLU A 110 -2.10 -7.77 -1.94
N ARG A 111 -0.81 -8.04 -1.74
CA ARG A 111 0.24 -7.06 -1.48
C ARG A 111 0.58 -6.31 -2.77
N LEU A 112 1.78 -5.71 -2.85
CA LEU A 112 2.22 -5.03 -4.05
C LEU A 112 2.38 -6.04 -5.20
N HIS A 113 2.00 -5.64 -6.41
CA HIS A 113 1.99 -6.55 -7.57
C HIS A 113 3.28 -7.36 -7.82
N PRO A 114 4.51 -6.84 -7.66
CA PRO A 114 5.72 -7.63 -7.90
C PRO A 114 6.17 -8.42 -6.67
N GLU A 115 5.50 -8.31 -5.51
CA GLU A 115 5.84 -9.09 -4.32
C GLU A 115 5.61 -10.57 -4.63
N TYR A 116 6.67 -11.35 -4.55
CA TYR A 116 6.73 -12.70 -5.10
C TYR A 116 6.19 -13.72 -4.11
N THR A 117 6.48 -13.58 -2.82
CA THR A 117 6.18 -14.62 -1.84
C THR A 117 4.69 -14.87 -1.67
N GLN A 118 3.83 -13.86 -1.82
CA GLN A 118 2.37 -14.07 -1.78
C GLN A 118 1.88 -15.09 -2.82
N TRP A 119 2.56 -15.23 -3.96
CA TRP A 119 2.17 -16.18 -5.01
C TRP A 119 2.51 -17.63 -4.65
N ASP A 120 3.44 -17.87 -3.72
CA ASP A 120 3.64 -19.19 -3.14
C ASP A 120 2.45 -19.61 -2.26
N LEU A 121 1.88 -18.67 -1.50
CA LEU A 121 0.64 -18.90 -0.76
C LEU A 121 -0.54 -19.12 -1.71
N ILE A 122 -0.72 -18.26 -2.71
CA ILE A 122 -1.78 -18.42 -3.72
C ILE A 122 -1.67 -19.78 -4.39
N TYR A 123 -0.47 -20.18 -4.82
CA TYR A 123 -0.24 -21.50 -5.38
C TYR A 123 -0.59 -22.62 -4.39
N SER A 124 -0.24 -22.48 -3.10
CA SER A 124 -0.59 -23.46 -2.07
C SER A 124 -2.11 -23.61 -1.88
N ILE A 125 -2.86 -22.51 -1.94
CA ILE A 125 -4.34 -22.53 -1.88
C ILE A 125 -4.93 -23.23 -3.10
N VAL A 126 -4.48 -22.84 -4.30
CA VAL A 126 -5.02 -23.33 -5.58
C VAL A 126 -4.65 -24.80 -5.84
N SER A 127 -3.50 -25.25 -5.34
CA SER A 127 -3.05 -26.64 -5.45
C SER A 127 -3.59 -27.56 -4.35
N ASP A 128 -4.19 -27.05 -3.29
CA ASP A 128 -4.81 -27.91 -2.26
C ASP A 128 -5.98 -28.71 -2.86
N PRO A 129 -6.10 -30.03 -2.59
CA PRO A 129 -7.19 -30.85 -3.12
C PRO A 129 -8.60 -30.30 -2.85
N ARG A 130 -8.80 -29.59 -1.73
CA ARG A 130 -10.08 -28.98 -1.36
C ARG A 130 -10.52 -27.92 -2.36
N PHE A 131 -9.60 -27.28 -3.08
CA PHE A 131 -9.91 -26.27 -4.09
C PHE A 131 -10.73 -26.87 -5.24
N ALA A 132 -10.25 -27.98 -5.79
CA ALA A 132 -10.95 -28.72 -6.85
C ALA A 132 -12.21 -29.41 -6.31
N GLN A 133 -12.16 -30.02 -5.11
CA GLN A 133 -13.31 -30.69 -4.50
C GLN A 133 -14.49 -29.75 -4.21
N LYS A 134 -14.21 -28.49 -3.84
CA LYS A 134 -15.23 -27.45 -3.63
C LYS A 134 -15.62 -26.73 -4.93
N GLU A 135 -15.09 -27.15 -6.08
CA GLU A 135 -15.34 -26.58 -7.42
C GLU A 135 -15.08 -25.06 -7.50
N ILE A 136 -14.05 -24.60 -6.78
CA ILE A 136 -13.71 -23.18 -6.72
C ILE A 136 -13.11 -22.74 -8.05
N GLN A 137 -13.58 -21.61 -8.60
CA GLN A 137 -13.00 -21.00 -9.79
C GLN A 137 -12.23 -19.73 -9.45
N MET A 138 -11.09 -19.52 -10.11
CA MET A 138 -10.19 -18.41 -9.83
C MET A 138 -10.46 -17.21 -10.76
N PHE A 139 -10.38 -16.01 -10.22
CA PHE A 139 -10.48 -14.75 -10.94
C PHE A 139 -9.30 -13.86 -10.57
N THR A 140 -8.75 -13.11 -11.54
CA THR A 140 -7.61 -12.21 -11.28
C THR A 140 -7.63 -10.98 -12.17
N GLU A 141 -7.15 -9.86 -11.62
CA GLU A 141 -6.88 -8.62 -12.36
C GLU A 141 -5.70 -8.71 -13.33
N TYR A 142 -4.86 -9.75 -13.25
CA TYR A 142 -3.58 -9.87 -14.00
C TYR A 142 -3.79 -10.21 -15.49
N GLY A 143 -4.94 -9.86 -16.06
CA GLY A 143 -5.22 -10.09 -17.46
C GLY A 143 -6.50 -9.46 -17.93
N ARG A 144 -6.58 -9.31 -19.23
CA ARG A 144 -7.71 -8.77 -19.98
C ARG A 144 -8.68 -9.88 -20.39
N THR A 145 -9.98 -9.59 -20.36
CA THR A 145 -11.03 -10.56 -20.69
C THR A 145 -10.91 -11.18 -22.07
N ASP A 146 -10.42 -10.43 -23.07
CA ASP A 146 -10.27 -10.91 -24.45
C ASP A 146 -8.93 -11.64 -24.71
N ALA A 147 -8.07 -11.79 -23.70
CA ALA A 147 -6.96 -12.75 -23.72
C ALA A 147 -7.40 -14.17 -23.30
N GLN A 148 -8.63 -14.34 -22.81
CA GLN A 148 -9.11 -15.61 -22.25
C GLN A 148 -9.05 -16.78 -23.25
N GLU A 149 -9.43 -16.57 -24.51
CA GLU A 149 -9.40 -17.64 -25.52
C GLU A 149 -7.97 -18.05 -25.88
N ARG A 150 -7.06 -17.07 -25.99
CA ARG A 150 -5.63 -17.35 -26.20
C ARG A 150 -5.02 -18.10 -25.02
N PHE A 151 -5.45 -17.79 -23.80
CA PHE A 151 -5.02 -18.52 -22.61
C PHE A 151 -5.53 -19.97 -22.59
N LYS A 152 -6.80 -20.19 -22.95
CA LYS A 152 -7.34 -21.56 -23.11
C LYS A 152 -6.57 -22.34 -24.16
N GLN A 153 -6.25 -21.72 -25.30
CA GLN A 153 -5.42 -22.34 -26.34
C GLN A 153 -4.02 -22.67 -25.81
N PHE A 154 -3.38 -21.75 -25.09
CA PHE A 154 -2.08 -21.98 -24.45
C PHE A 154 -2.12 -23.19 -23.51
N LEU A 155 -3.15 -23.32 -22.68
CA LEU A 155 -3.30 -24.44 -21.73
C LEU A 155 -3.60 -25.78 -22.42
N SER A 156 -4.32 -25.76 -23.56
CA SER A 156 -4.68 -26.98 -24.29
C SER A 156 -3.52 -27.63 -25.05
N LYS A 157 -2.43 -26.89 -25.30
CA LYS A 157 -1.27 -27.41 -26.04
C LYS A 157 -0.44 -28.33 -25.14
N ASP A 158 0.13 -29.38 -25.72
CA ASP A 158 1.21 -30.15 -25.13
C ASP A 158 2.55 -29.62 -25.66
N TYR A 159 3.35 -29.02 -24.78
CA TYR A 159 4.67 -28.53 -25.14
C TYR A 159 5.71 -29.63 -24.97
N ALA A 160 6.63 -29.74 -25.93
CA ALA A 160 7.63 -30.81 -25.94
C ALA A 160 8.66 -30.69 -24.80
N ASN A 161 8.88 -29.48 -24.27
CA ASN A 161 9.75 -29.21 -23.12
C ASN A 161 9.46 -27.82 -22.52
N ASP A 162 10.03 -27.56 -21.34
CA ASP A 162 9.88 -26.30 -20.60
C ASP A 162 10.34 -25.08 -21.38
N THR A 163 11.37 -25.19 -22.22
CA THR A 163 11.88 -24.07 -23.03
C THR A 163 10.83 -23.57 -24.01
N ILE A 164 10.11 -24.48 -24.69
CA ILE A 164 9.04 -24.10 -25.61
C ILE A 164 7.83 -23.55 -24.83
N LEU A 165 7.48 -24.17 -23.70
CA LEU A 165 6.43 -23.68 -22.80
C LEU A 165 6.70 -22.24 -22.36
N GLU A 166 7.92 -21.96 -21.89
CA GLU A 166 8.33 -20.64 -21.38
C GLU A 166 8.29 -19.57 -22.48
N LYS A 167 8.72 -19.88 -23.70
CA LYS A 167 8.62 -18.96 -24.84
C LYS A 167 7.17 -18.61 -25.17
N GLU A 168 6.30 -19.62 -25.28
CA GLU A 168 4.88 -19.42 -25.56
C GLU A 168 4.18 -18.68 -24.40
N LEU A 169 4.57 -18.96 -23.16
CA LEU A 169 4.07 -18.27 -21.97
C LEU A 169 4.51 -16.80 -21.95
N ALA A 170 5.78 -16.50 -22.27
CA ALA A 170 6.28 -15.13 -22.34
C ALA A 170 5.50 -14.33 -23.40
N HIS A 171 5.32 -14.90 -24.59
CA HIS A 171 4.50 -14.30 -25.65
C HIS A 171 3.06 -14.06 -25.21
N PHE A 172 2.45 -15.02 -24.51
CA PHE A 172 1.11 -14.85 -23.93
C PHE A 172 1.08 -13.73 -22.90
N ASN A 173 2.05 -13.68 -21.97
CA ASN A 173 2.07 -12.71 -20.89
C ASN A 173 2.21 -11.27 -21.41
N VAL A 174 3.07 -11.06 -22.42
CA VAL A 174 3.20 -9.78 -23.12
C VAL A 174 1.90 -9.38 -23.82
N TYR A 175 1.22 -10.32 -24.48
CA TYR A 175 -0.08 -10.06 -25.11
C TYR A 175 -1.19 -9.73 -24.10
N ASN A 176 -1.20 -10.44 -22.97
CA ASN A 176 -2.20 -10.34 -21.92
C ASN A 176 -2.13 -9.03 -21.11
N SER A 177 -1.01 -8.30 -21.19
CA SER A 177 -0.85 -7.04 -20.47
C SER A 177 -1.92 -6.03 -20.88
N ALA A 178 -2.69 -5.58 -19.88
CA ALA A 178 -3.76 -4.61 -20.06
C ALA A 178 -3.19 -3.18 -19.93
N THR A 179 -2.98 -2.69 -18.72
CA THR A 179 -2.65 -1.27 -18.48
C THR A 179 -1.23 -0.87 -18.91
N TRP A 180 -0.29 -1.82 -18.99
CA TRP A 180 1.13 -1.54 -19.21
C TRP A 180 1.60 -2.13 -20.53
N VAL A 181 2.67 -1.57 -21.11
CA VAL A 181 3.25 -2.13 -22.34
C VAL A 181 3.78 -3.54 -22.11
N LEU A 182 4.40 -3.74 -20.94
CA LEU A 182 4.92 -5.01 -20.47
C LEU A 182 4.54 -5.17 -19.00
N TRP A 183 3.93 -6.31 -18.66
CA TRP A 183 3.77 -6.70 -17.27
C TRP A 183 4.95 -7.60 -16.90
N ILE A 184 5.97 -7.00 -16.26
CA ILE A 184 7.27 -7.64 -16.04
C ILE A 184 7.34 -8.46 -14.74
N ASN A 185 6.24 -8.62 -14.00
CA ASN A 185 6.34 -9.25 -12.68
C ASN A 185 6.62 -10.75 -12.80
N THR A 186 7.76 -11.20 -12.26
CA THR A 186 8.22 -12.60 -12.34
C THR A 186 7.24 -13.56 -11.69
N ASN A 187 6.64 -13.13 -10.57
CA ASN A 187 5.71 -13.93 -9.78
C ASN A 187 4.53 -14.48 -10.59
N TRP A 188 3.95 -13.66 -11.47
CA TRP A 188 2.84 -14.03 -12.31
C TRP A 188 3.25 -15.00 -13.42
N PHE A 189 4.43 -14.79 -14.04
CA PHE A 189 4.98 -15.70 -15.03
C PHE A 189 5.22 -17.08 -14.41
N ASP A 190 5.92 -17.14 -13.28
CA ASP A 190 6.22 -18.40 -12.58
C ASP A 190 4.95 -19.09 -12.08
N PHE A 191 3.97 -18.31 -11.61
CA PHE A 191 2.65 -18.84 -11.25
C PHE A 191 1.96 -19.48 -12.46
N LEU A 192 1.89 -18.81 -13.60
CA LEU A 192 1.25 -19.35 -14.80
C LEU A 192 1.97 -20.60 -15.33
N LYS A 193 3.30 -20.66 -15.23
CA LYS A 193 4.07 -21.87 -15.55
C LYS A 193 3.67 -23.04 -14.65
N LYS A 194 3.62 -22.84 -13.33
CA LYS A 194 3.17 -23.87 -12.38
C LYS A 194 1.69 -24.23 -12.60
N TYR A 195 0.85 -23.23 -12.88
CA TYR A 195 -0.58 -23.39 -13.14
C TYR A 195 -0.84 -24.23 -14.38
N TYR A 196 -0.03 -24.14 -15.44
CA TYR A 196 -0.16 -24.98 -16.63
C TYR A 196 -0.17 -26.48 -16.28
N TYR A 197 0.77 -26.94 -15.46
CA TYR A 197 0.80 -28.35 -15.03
C TYR A 197 -0.36 -28.68 -14.09
N LEU A 198 -0.63 -27.80 -13.12
CA LEU A 198 -1.70 -27.99 -12.14
C LEU A 198 -3.08 -28.04 -12.80
N GLN A 199 -3.31 -27.24 -13.83
CA GLN A 199 -4.56 -27.19 -14.58
C GLN A 199 -4.81 -28.50 -15.33
N LYS A 200 -3.77 -29.11 -15.90
CA LYS A 200 -3.88 -30.43 -16.56
C LYS A 200 -4.22 -31.55 -15.57
N GLU A 201 -3.67 -31.48 -14.37
CA GLU A 201 -3.95 -32.45 -13.30
C GLU A 201 -5.38 -32.30 -12.74
N LYS A 202 -5.83 -31.06 -12.51
CA LYS A 202 -7.03 -30.80 -11.69
C LYS A 202 -8.19 -30.12 -12.44
N ASN A 203 -8.04 -29.87 -13.74
CA ASN A 203 -9.00 -29.17 -14.59
C ASN A 203 -9.46 -27.80 -14.02
N LEU A 204 -8.54 -27.06 -13.39
CA LEU A 204 -8.83 -25.77 -12.78
C LEU A 204 -9.25 -24.72 -13.80
N LYS A 205 -10.03 -23.72 -13.36
CA LYS A 205 -10.47 -22.58 -14.17
C LYS A 205 -9.94 -21.27 -13.59
N LEU A 206 -9.39 -20.44 -14.47
CA LEU A 206 -8.86 -19.12 -14.19
C LEU A 206 -9.43 -18.13 -15.20
N TRP A 207 -10.00 -17.05 -14.68
CA TRP A 207 -10.66 -16.00 -15.45
C TRP A 207 -9.97 -14.65 -15.27
N PHE A 208 -9.73 -13.98 -16.37
CA PHE A 208 -9.22 -12.61 -16.40
C PHE A 208 -10.35 -11.60 -16.29
N THR A 209 -10.12 -10.51 -15.57
CA THR A 209 -11.17 -9.55 -15.22
C THR A 209 -10.95 -8.15 -15.78
N ASP A 210 -9.73 -7.79 -16.18
CA ASP A 210 -9.42 -6.44 -16.65
C ASP A 210 -10.00 -6.15 -18.04
N GLY A 211 -10.01 -4.86 -18.40
CA GLY A 211 -10.61 -4.38 -19.64
C GLY A 211 -9.91 -4.89 -20.90
N ARG A 212 -10.73 -5.10 -21.94
CA ARG A 212 -10.27 -5.39 -23.31
C ARG A 212 -9.45 -4.23 -23.86
N ILE A 213 -8.37 -4.55 -24.60
CA ILE A 213 -7.53 -3.54 -25.29
C ILE A 213 -7.29 -3.92 -26.75
N PRO A 214 -8.12 -3.44 -27.69
CA PRO A 214 -8.01 -3.83 -29.10
C PRO A 214 -6.77 -3.20 -29.76
N TRP A 215 -5.59 -3.75 -29.52
CA TRP A 215 -4.30 -3.24 -30.02
C TRP A 215 -4.26 -3.12 -31.55
N ASP A 216 -5.04 -3.94 -32.24
CA ASP A 216 -5.29 -3.94 -33.68
C ASP A 216 -6.06 -2.70 -34.17
N GLN A 217 -6.88 -2.10 -33.30
CA GLN A 217 -7.73 -0.93 -33.59
C GLN A 217 -7.13 0.38 -33.05
N ILE A 218 -6.07 0.31 -32.25
CA ILE A 218 -5.43 1.48 -31.65
C ILE A 218 -4.28 1.92 -32.56
N HIS A 219 -4.41 3.08 -33.21
CA HIS A 219 -3.39 3.64 -34.10
C HIS A 219 -2.80 4.97 -33.59
N THR A 220 -3.49 5.64 -32.67
CA THR A 220 -3.09 6.91 -32.07
C THR A 220 -3.17 6.87 -30.54
N SER A 221 -2.47 7.79 -29.86
CA SER A 221 -2.61 7.94 -28.40
C SER A 221 -4.03 8.27 -27.97
N GLU A 222 -4.83 8.88 -28.85
CA GLU A 222 -6.24 9.19 -28.56
C GLU A 222 -7.13 7.95 -28.62
N ASP A 223 -6.86 7.03 -29.55
CA ASP A 223 -7.53 5.72 -29.58
C ASP A 223 -7.24 4.95 -28.30
N TYR A 224 -5.98 4.97 -27.82
CA TYR A 224 -5.60 4.34 -26.56
C TYR A 224 -6.34 4.96 -25.38
N ARG A 225 -6.31 6.29 -25.22
CA ARG A 225 -7.03 6.98 -24.13
C ARG A 225 -8.54 6.70 -24.17
N SER A 226 -9.14 6.72 -25.35
CA SER A 226 -10.55 6.40 -25.56
C SER A 226 -10.85 4.95 -25.17
N SER A 227 -9.95 4.02 -25.50
CA SER A 227 -10.08 2.61 -25.10
C SER A 227 -10.02 2.41 -23.58
N GLN A 228 -9.40 3.33 -22.83
CA GLN A 228 -9.27 3.32 -21.37
C GLN A 228 -10.31 4.19 -20.64
N ASN A 229 -11.22 4.84 -21.38
CA ASN A 229 -12.19 5.77 -20.82
C ASN A 229 -13.41 5.05 -20.21
N TYR A 230 -13.17 4.30 -19.13
CA TYR A 230 -14.20 3.59 -18.37
C TYR A 230 -13.83 3.53 -16.89
N HIS A 231 -14.82 3.24 -16.04
CA HIS A 231 -14.58 3.02 -14.61
C HIS A 231 -14.01 1.60 -14.40
N ARG A 232 -12.67 1.45 -14.43
CA ARG A 232 -11.96 0.16 -14.42
C ARG A 232 -12.43 -0.81 -13.33
N ASP A 233 -12.60 -0.32 -12.11
CA ASP A 233 -13.11 -1.10 -10.98
C ASP A 233 -14.52 -1.66 -11.21
N SER A 234 -15.39 -0.90 -11.88
CA SER A 234 -16.76 -1.33 -12.19
C SER A 234 -16.76 -2.35 -13.32
N LEU A 235 -15.88 -2.19 -14.31
CA LEU A 235 -15.73 -3.13 -15.42
C LEU A 235 -15.22 -4.50 -14.91
N MET A 236 -14.17 -4.50 -14.09
CA MET A 236 -13.64 -5.74 -13.50
C MET A 236 -14.70 -6.49 -12.69
N ALA A 237 -15.47 -5.76 -11.88
CA ALA A 237 -16.56 -6.36 -11.13
C ALA A 237 -17.67 -6.91 -12.03
N ALA A 238 -18.06 -6.17 -13.08
CA ALA A 238 -19.06 -6.63 -14.05
C ALA A 238 -18.61 -7.93 -14.75
N ASN A 239 -17.35 -8.01 -15.16
CA ASN A 239 -16.80 -9.20 -15.80
C ASN A 239 -16.82 -10.43 -14.87
N ILE A 240 -16.52 -10.24 -13.57
CA ILE A 240 -16.62 -11.29 -12.56
C ILE A 240 -18.07 -11.73 -12.37
N ILE A 241 -18.96 -10.76 -12.15
CA ILE A 241 -20.39 -11.00 -11.88
C ILE A 241 -21.03 -11.73 -13.06
N GLU A 242 -20.84 -11.23 -14.28
CA GLU A 242 -21.39 -11.85 -15.49
C GLU A 242 -20.94 -13.29 -15.63
N ARG A 243 -19.65 -13.57 -15.42
CA ARG A 243 -19.12 -14.94 -15.51
C ARG A 243 -19.73 -15.84 -14.44
N ILE A 244 -19.79 -15.39 -13.19
CA ILE A 244 -20.36 -16.18 -12.09
C ILE A 244 -21.83 -16.48 -12.35
N ASP A 245 -22.63 -15.46 -12.70
CA ASP A 245 -24.08 -15.61 -12.92
C ASP A 245 -24.38 -16.49 -14.14
N LYS A 246 -23.67 -16.26 -15.26
CA LYS A 246 -23.88 -17.01 -16.51
C LYS A 246 -23.53 -18.48 -16.38
N ASP A 247 -22.41 -18.79 -15.71
CA ASP A 247 -21.90 -20.16 -15.59
C ASP A 247 -22.37 -20.82 -14.28
N SER A 248 -23.21 -20.12 -13.48
CA SER A 248 -23.72 -20.58 -12.18
C SER A 248 -22.60 -21.04 -11.23
N ILE A 249 -21.52 -20.26 -11.15
CA ILE A 249 -20.33 -20.60 -10.35
C ILE A 249 -20.67 -20.47 -8.87
N GLY A 250 -20.75 -21.60 -8.18
CA GLY A 250 -21.11 -21.63 -6.76
C GLY A 250 -20.03 -21.09 -5.81
N LYS A 251 -18.74 -21.20 -6.18
CA LYS A 251 -17.63 -20.69 -5.35
C LYS A 251 -16.53 -20.04 -6.19
N SER A 252 -16.02 -18.90 -5.72
CA SER A 252 -14.94 -18.20 -6.42
C SER A 252 -13.84 -17.69 -5.49
N PHE A 253 -12.60 -17.83 -5.95
CA PHE A 253 -11.42 -17.22 -5.37
C PHE A 253 -10.97 -16.05 -6.24
N ILE A 254 -11.13 -14.82 -5.74
CA ILE A 254 -10.95 -13.59 -6.51
C ILE A 254 -9.70 -12.87 -6.01
N ILE A 255 -8.69 -12.73 -6.85
CA ILE A 255 -7.41 -12.10 -6.53
C ILE A 255 -7.41 -10.68 -7.10
N MET A 256 -7.24 -9.69 -6.24
CA MET A 256 -7.23 -8.27 -6.58
C MET A 256 -6.14 -7.58 -5.79
N ASN A 257 -5.48 -6.57 -6.38
CA ASN A 257 -4.59 -5.72 -5.60
C ASN A 257 -5.33 -5.05 -4.46
N SER A 258 -4.54 -4.55 -3.52
CA SER A 258 -5.06 -3.97 -2.29
C SER A 258 -6.16 -2.93 -2.51
N ARG A 259 -6.01 -2.06 -3.51
CA ARG A 259 -7.02 -1.03 -3.81
C ARG A 259 -8.29 -1.66 -4.37
N HIS A 260 -8.16 -2.52 -5.38
CA HIS A 260 -9.29 -3.14 -6.08
C HIS A 260 -10.07 -4.11 -5.18
N ALA A 261 -9.44 -4.70 -4.16
CA ALA A 261 -10.06 -5.65 -3.23
C ALA A 261 -11.03 -5.03 -2.20
N LEU A 262 -11.00 -3.71 -1.97
CA LEU A 262 -11.83 -3.09 -0.92
C LEU A 262 -13.33 -3.27 -1.17
N THR A 263 -14.05 -3.75 -0.15
CA THR A 263 -15.50 -4.05 -0.20
C THR A 263 -16.39 -2.91 0.31
N LYS A 264 -15.80 -1.83 0.84
CA LYS A 264 -16.51 -0.65 1.36
C LYS A 264 -15.75 0.64 1.05
N GLY A 265 -16.44 1.77 1.22
CA GLY A 265 -15.87 3.13 1.25
C GLY A 265 -15.51 3.73 -0.12
N SER A 266 -15.09 2.90 -1.06
CA SER A 266 -14.72 3.27 -2.43
C SER A 266 -15.46 2.39 -3.43
N GLN A 267 -15.80 2.95 -4.59
CA GLN A 267 -16.40 2.23 -5.73
C GLN A 267 -15.38 1.29 -6.40
N ASN A 268 -14.71 0.46 -5.61
CA ASN A 268 -13.69 -0.48 -6.08
C ASN A 268 -14.34 -1.80 -6.55
N CYS A 269 -13.57 -2.64 -7.24
CA CYS A 269 -14.07 -3.93 -7.74
C CYS A 269 -14.71 -4.77 -6.62
N GLY A 270 -14.02 -4.93 -5.49
CA GLY A 270 -14.53 -5.67 -4.33
C GLY A 270 -15.83 -5.10 -3.76
N TYR A 271 -16.02 -3.77 -3.81
CA TYR A 271 -17.26 -3.12 -3.37
C TYR A 271 -18.42 -3.54 -4.26
N TYR A 272 -18.28 -3.45 -5.59
CA TYR A 272 -19.33 -3.85 -6.51
C TYR A 272 -19.68 -5.34 -6.41
N VAL A 273 -18.67 -6.21 -6.29
CA VAL A 273 -18.87 -7.65 -6.07
C VAL A 273 -19.62 -7.91 -4.76
N ALA A 274 -19.22 -7.27 -3.66
CA ALA A 274 -19.88 -7.41 -2.36
C ALA A 274 -21.30 -6.83 -2.32
N GLN A 275 -21.58 -5.79 -3.11
CA GLN A 275 -22.94 -5.24 -3.25
C GLN A 275 -23.86 -6.17 -4.05
N HIS A 276 -23.34 -6.87 -5.05
CA HIS A 276 -24.11 -7.85 -5.84
C HIS A 276 -24.40 -9.10 -5.01
N TYR A 277 -23.37 -9.70 -4.39
CA TYR A 277 -23.47 -10.92 -3.58
C TYR A 277 -23.55 -10.61 -2.07
N LYS A 278 -24.58 -9.86 -1.65
CA LYS A 278 -24.70 -9.35 -0.27
C LYS A 278 -24.62 -10.48 0.78
N GLY A 279 -23.69 -10.33 1.72
CA GLY A 279 -23.48 -11.28 2.82
C GLY A 279 -22.82 -12.60 2.40
N LYS A 280 -22.44 -12.75 1.13
CA LYS A 280 -21.80 -13.96 0.58
C LYS A 280 -20.35 -13.78 0.15
N VAL A 281 -19.78 -12.60 0.42
CA VAL A 281 -18.38 -12.27 0.09
C VAL A 281 -17.55 -12.14 1.35
N ALA A 282 -16.47 -12.92 1.44
CA ALA A 282 -15.38 -12.68 2.39
C ALA A 282 -14.27 -11.87 1.72
N ASN A 283 -13.61 -10.99 2.46
CA ASN A 283 -12.44 -10.26 2.00
C ASN A 283 -11.27 -10.47 2.96
N VAL A 284 -10.17 -11.02 2.47
CA VAL A 284 -9.03 -11.45 3.29
C VAL A 284 -7.80 -10.62 2.95
N LEU A 285 -7.25 -9.95 3.97
CA LEU A 285 -6.04 -9.15 3.85
C LEU A 285 -4.78 -10.01 4.09
N LEU A 286 -3.79 -9.91 3.20
CA LEU A 286 -2.44 -10.37 3.48
C LEU A 286 -1.66 -9.32 4.27
N ASN A 287 -0.83 -9.75 5.23
CA ASN A 287 0.12 -8.84 5.89
C ASN A 287 0.98 -8.14 4.85
N SER A 288 1.08 -6.81 4.94
CA SER A 288 1.78 -5.98 3.98
C SER A 288 2.33 -4.72 4.65
N SER A 289 3.21 -4.02 3.94
CA SER A 289 3.59 -2.65 4.27
C SER A 289 2.53 -1.66 3.77
N GLN A 290 2.56 -0.43 4.28
CA GLN A 290 1.71 0.65 3.78
C GLN A 290 2.09 1.03 2.35
N TYR A 291 1.10 1.44 1.56
CA TYR A 291 1.26 1.86 0.16
C TYR A 291 1.57 3.36 0.00
N LEU A 292 2.67 3.66 -0.72
CA LEU A 292 3.09 4.96 -1.29
C LEU A 292 3.32 6.12 -0.31
N PRO A 293 4.16 7.12 -0.64
CA PRO A 293 5.42 7.03 -1.41
C PRO A 293 6.57 6.42 -0.58
N TYR A 294 6.29 6.01 0.66
CA TYR A 294 7.24 5.37 1.56
C TYR A 294 6.58 4.10 2.11
N THR A 295 7.22 2.93 1.97
CA THR A 295 6.71 1.70 2.59
C THR A 295 6.97 1.78 4.09
N PHE A 296 5.90 1.87 4.87
CA PHE A 296 5.94 1.83 6.33
C PHE A 296 5.31 0.54 6.85
N PHE A 297 5.58 0.20 8.10
CA PHE A 297 4.84 -0.85 8.77
C PHE A 297 3.40 -0.38 9.04
N VAL A 298 2.45 -1.30 8.88
CA VAL A 298 1.06 -1.11 9.29
C VAL A 298 0.99 -0.97 10.82
N GLN A 299 0.11 -0.10 11.32
CA GLN A 299 -0.05 0.19 12.75
C GLN A 299 1.28 0.49 13.45
N ASP A 300 2.16 1.25 12.79
CA ASP A 300 3.47 1.63 13.28
C ASP A 300 4.35 0.43 13.71
N GLY A 301 4.10 -0.76 13.15
CA GLY A 301 4.87 -1.99 13.43
C GLY A 301 4.45 -2.74 14.68
N ILE A 302 3.41 -2.30 15.40
CA ILE A 302 2.91 -3.00 16.60
C ILE A 302 2.47 -4.42 16.26
N TRP A 303 1.86 -4.60 15.09
CA TRP A 303 1.44 -5.91 14.60
C TRP A 303 2.65 -6.81 14.32
N ASP A 304 3.66 -6.31 13.61
CA ASP A 304 4.88 -7.06 13.30
C ASP A 304 5.63 -7.47 14.58
N CYS A 305 5.68 -6.60 15.60
CA CYS A 305 6.26 -6.94 16.89
C CYS A 305 5.47 -8.05 17.62
N ALA A 306 4.14 -8.05 17.51
CA ALA A 306 3.33 -9.14 18.05
C ALA A 306 3.51 -10.44 17.25
N PHE A 307 3.58 -10.38 15.93
CA PHE A 307 3.80 -11.54 15.06
C PHE A 307 5.16 -12.19 15.32
N ASN A 308 6.21 -11.40 15.56
CA ASN A 308 7.54 -11.91 15.90
C ASN A 308 7.61 -12.66 17.25
N GLN A 309 6.59 -12.52 18.10
CA GLN A 309 6.47 -13.29 19.35
C GLN A 309 5.71 -14.61 19.17
N ILE A 310 5.17 -14.85 17.97
CA ILE A 310 4.51 -16.11 17.62
C ILE A 310 5.51 -17.00 16.87
N PRO A 311 5.66 -18.28 17.26
CA PRO A 311 6.64 -19.17 16.64
C PRO A 311 6.31 -19.53 15.18
N ASP A 312 5.03 -19.43 14.80
CA ASP A 312 4.55 -19.79 13.48
C ASP A 312 4.81 -18.66 12.48
N SER A 313 5.52 -18.98 11.40
CA SER A 313 5.77 -18.00 10.31
C SER A 313 4.58 -17.79 9.37
N THR A 314 3.47 -18.50 9.59
CA THR A 314 2.25 -18.43 8.77
C THR A 314 1.03 -18.80 9.61
N PHE A 315 0.04 -17.93 9.64
CA PHE A 315 -1.23 -18.16 10.32
C PHE A 315 -2.32 -17.19 9.83
N ALA A 316 -3.57 -17.49 10.14
CA ALA A 316 -4.71 -16.66 9.80
C ALA A 316 -5.64 -16.43 10.99
N PHE A 317 -6.45 -15.38 10.95
CA PHE A 317 -7.48 -15.10 11.94
C PHE A 317 -8.59 -14.17 11.37
N ASN A 318 -9.76 -14.19 12.01
CA ASN A 318 -10.84 -13.25 11.69
C ASN A 318 -10.57 -11.88 12.30
N PHE A 319 -10.89 -10.81 11.57
CA PHE A 319 -10.80 -9.46 12.12
C PHE A 319 -11.90 -9.18 13.14
N LYS A 320 -13.11 -9.67 12.89
CA LYS A 320 -14.22 -9.56 13.83
C LYS A 320 -13.82 -10.16 15.18
N ASP A 321 -14.14 -9.44 16.26
CA ASP A 321 -13.84 -9.83 17.64
C ASP A 321 -12.32 -9.94 17.94
N SER A 322 -11.47 -9.34 17.10
CA SER A 322 -10.02 -9.27 17.31
C SER A 322 -9.54 -7.86 17.67
N PRO A 323 -8.44 -7.72 18.45
CA PRO A 323 -7.82 -6.41 18.68
C PRO A 323 -7.23 -5.80 17.40
N PHE A 324 -7.00 -6.61 16.37
CA PHE A 324 -6.55 -6.17 15.05
C PHE A 324 -7.70 -5.49 14.29
N GLY A 325 -8.90 -6.08 14.32
CA GLY A 325 -10.07 -5.62 13.57
C GLY A 325 -10.53 -4.23 13.96
N THR A 326 -10.43 -3.89 15.25
CA THR A 326 -10.80 -2.57 15.81
C THR A 326 -9.77 -1.47 15.55
N SER A 327 -8.60 -1.81 15.00
CA SER A 327 -7.56 -0.84 14.69
C SER A 327 -7.96 0.00 13.47
N ARG A 328 -7.61 1.29 13.45
CA ARG A 328 -7.90 2.19 12.31
C ARG A 328 -7.18 1.68 11.07
N LEU A 329 -7.87 1.60 9.94
CA LEU A 329 -7.24 1.23 8.67
C LEU A 329 -6.17 2.26 8.26
N ASP A 330 -4.92 1.82 8.08
CA ASP A 330 -3.78 2.66 7.69
C ASP A 330 -2.95 2.06 6.54
N LEU A 331 -3.52 1.12 5.78
CA LEU A 331 -2.84 0.44 4.67
C LEU A 331 -2.41 1.41 3.53
N TRP A 332 -3.06 2.55 3.38
CA TRP A 332 -2.70 3.61 2.43
C TRP A 332 -2.38 4.90 3.16
N SER A 333 -1.26 5.54 2.82
CA SER A 333 -0.87 6.81 3.45
C SER A 333 -1.55 8.03 2.80
N GLY A 334 -1.76 9.11 3.57
CA GLY A 334 -2.18 10.43 3.07
C GLY A 334 -3.69 10.75 3.15
N LEU A 335 -4.16 11.70 2.33
CA LEU A 335 -5.56 12.16 2.29
C LEU A 335 -6.56 11.12 1.74
N LEU A 336 -6.06 9.97 1.29
CA LEU A 336 -6.82 8.87 0.68
C LEU A 336 -7.16 7.74 1.67
N VAL A 337 -6.89 7.92 2.96
CA VAL A 337 -7.23 6.94 4.01
C VAL A 337 -8.74 6.72 4.02
N ALA A 338 -9.17 5.52 3.65
CA ALA A 338 -10.54 5.09 3.85
C ALA A 338 -10.85 5.15 5.36
N ARG A 339 -11.91 5.87 5.73
CA ARG A 339 -12.30 6.01 7.14
C ARG A 339 -12.94 4.72 7.62
N GLY A 340 -12.41 4.14 8.69
CA GLY A 340 -12.95 2.95 9.33
C GLY A 340 -11.85 2.14 10.02
N THR A 341 -12.23 0.97 10.48
CA THR A 341 -11.33 -0.01 11.09
C THR A 341 -11.06 -1.16 10.13
N TYR A 342 -10.09 -2.03 10.42
CA TYR A 342 -9.81 -3.18 9.54
C TYR A 342 -11.02 -4.11 9.35
N GLU A 343 -11.81 -4.35 10.39
CA GLU A 343 -13.02 -5.18 10.31
C GLU A 343 -14.15 -4.57 9.47
N ASP A 344 -14.11 -3.26 9.20
CA ASP A 344 -15.07 -2.64 8.29
C ASP A 344 -14.89 -3.13 6.85
N PHE A 345 -13.65 -3.39 6.43
CA PHE A 345 -13.29 -3.69 5.03
C PHE A 345 -12.91 -5.15 4.81
N PHE A 346 -12.45 -5.85 5.84
CA PHE A 346 -11.90 -7.19 5.74
C PHE A 346 -12.57 -8.14 6.74
N THR A 347 -12.93 -9.32 6.25
CA THR A 347 -13.39 -10.46 7.07
C THR A 347 -12.24 -11.03 7.89
N GLY A 348 -11.07 -11.13 7.27
CA GLY A 348 -9.94 -11.90 7.77
C GLY A 348 -8.58 -11.34 7.46
N PHE A 349 -7.59 -11.89 8.14
CA PHE A 349 -6.19 -11.58 7.95
C PHE A 349 -5.36 -12.87 7.83
N ILE A 350 -4.38 -12.84 6.94
CA ILE A 350 -3.35 -13.87 6.83
C ILE A 350 -2.00 -13.21 7.05
N PHE A 351 -1.28 -13.68 8.07
CA PHE A 351 0.15 -13.47 8.18
C PHE A 351 0.87 -14.58 7.41
N TYR A 352 1.58 -14.22 6.34
CA TYR A 352 2.37 -15.13 5.53
C TYR A 352 3.79 -14.59 5.39
N LEU A 353 4.67 -15.05 6.27
CA LEU A 353 6.04 -14.56 6.42
C LEU A 353 6.12 -13.11 6.94
N PRO A 354 7.13 -12.82 7.78
CA PRO A 354 7.44 -11.45 8.18
C PRO A 354 7.92 -10.62 6.98
N ILE A 355 7.75 -9.29 7.04
CA ILE A 355 8.06 -8.35 5.93
C ILE A 355 9.52 -8.43 5.50
N GLU A 356 10.43 -8.82 6.40
CA GLU A 356 11.84 -9.08 6.14
C GLU A 356 12.11 -10.19 5.13
N ARG A 357 11.13 -11.07 4.95
CA ARG A 357 11.22 -12.18 4.00
C ARG A 357 10.44 -11.91 2.71
N HIS A 358 9.72 -10.79 2.62
CA HIS A 358 9.05 -10.38 1.39
C HIS A 358 10.08 -9.87 0.40
N PHE A 359 9.92 -10.26 -0.86
CA PHE A 359 10.78 -9.78 -1.93
C PHE A 359 9.98 -9.58 -3.21
N LYS A 360 10.42 -8.62 -4.00
CA LYS A 360 9.87 -8.30 -5.31
C LYS A 360 10.78 -8.86 -6.36
N ALA A 361 10.19 -9.42 -7.42
CA ALA A 361 10.93 -9.91 -8.57
C ALA A 361 10.33 -9.36 -9.86
N VAL A 362 11.18 -8.85 -10.75
CA VAL A 362 10.80 -8.32 -12.06
C VAL A 362 11.69 -8.89 -13.16
N GLY A 363 11.12 -9.25 -14.30
CA GLY A 363 11.79 -9.91 -15.41
C GLY A 363 11.48 -11.41 -15.46
N TYR A 364 11.35 -11.97 -16.65
CA TYR A 364 11.21 -13.41 -16.87
C TYR A 364 11.84 -13.88 -18.20
N PRO A 365 12.12 -15.17 -18.37
CA PRO A 365 12.70 -15.71 -19.60
C PRO A 365 11.89 -15.33 -20.86
N TYR A 366 12.60 -14.99 -21.94
CA TYR A 366 12.02 -14.69 -23.26
C TYR A 366 11.04 -13.49 -23.30
N GLU A 367 10.99 -12.65 -22.27
CA GLU A 367 10.08 -11.49 -22.23
C GLU A 367 10.30 -10.50 -23.40
N TRP A 368 11.53 -10.45 -23.93
CA TRP A 368 11.94 -9.60 -25.05
C TRP A 368 11.94 -10.31 -26.41
N ASP A 369 11.59 -11.60 -26.46
CA ASP A 369 11.48 -12.36 -27.73
C ASP A 369 10.20 -11.99 -28.50
N TYR A 370 9.31 -11.19 -27.89
CA TYR A 370 8.14 -10.62 -28.55
C TYR A 370 8.53 -9.57 -29.62
N GLU A 371 7.61 -9.30 -30.54
CA GLU A 371 7.80 -8.33 -31.63
C GLU A 371 8.14 -6.92 -31.08
N MET A 372 9.44 -6.57 -31.10
CA MET A 372 9.95 -5.32 -30.52
C MET A 372 9.32 -4.08 -31.16
N ASP A 373 9.01 -4.14 -32.46
CA ASP A 373 8.34 -3.05 -33.17
C ASP A 373 6.94 -2.80 -32.61
N GLU A 374 6.19 -3.87 -32.28
CA GLU A 374 4.88 -3.77 -31.65
C GLU A 374 4.99 -3.22 -30.22
N LEU A 375 5.98 -3.62 -29.44
CA LEU A 375 6.23 -3.04 -28.11
C LEU A 375 6.56 -1.55 -28.18
N CYS A 376 7.43 -1.16 -29.11
CA CYS A 376 7.78 0.25 -29.34
C CYS A 376 6.55 1.06 -29.77
N ARG A 377 5.69 0.48 -30.61
CA ARG A 377 4.41 1.08 -31.02
C ARG A 377 3.47 1.26 -29.84
N ARG A 378 3.22 0.23 -29.03
CA ARG A 378 2.37 0.35 -27.83
C ARG A 378 2.91 1.40 -26.86
N ASN A 379 4.22 1.44 -26.65
CA ASN A 379 4.84 2.43 -25.77
C ASN A 379 4.72 3.86 -26.30
N SER A 380 4.85 4.08 -27.61
CA SER A 380 4.65 5.42 -28.19
C SER A 380 3.20 5.89 -28.03
N LEU A 381 2.24 4.98 -28.14
CA LEU A 381 0.82 5.27 -27.94
C LEU A 381 0.52 5.63 -26.47
N ILE A 382 1.09 4.89 -25.51
CA ILE A 382 0.87 5.08 -24.07
C ILE A 382 1.63 6.29 -23.51
N SER A 383 2.93 6.38 -23.79
CA SER A 383 3.85 7.32 -23.13
C SER A 383 4.22 8.54 -23.99
N GLY A 384 3.84 8.55 -25.27
CA GLY A 384 4.24 9.59 -26.22
C GLY A 384 5.70 9.50 -26.68
N SER A 385 6.44 8.44 -26.31
CA SER A 385 7.84 8.24 -26.71
C SER A 385 8.11 6.79 -27.10
N ALA A 386 8.60 6.53 -28.31
CA ALA A 386 9.06 5.19 -28.70
C ALA A 386 10.43 4.82 -28.09
N SER A 387 11.23 5.83 -27.73
CA SER A 387 12.67 5.65 -27.42
C SER A 387 12.97 5.13 -26.00
N LEU A 388 11.97 5.06 -25.12
CA LEU A 388 12.20 4.66 -23.73
C LEU A 388 12.50 3.17 -23.63
N LEU A 389 11.69 2.30 -24.25
CA LEU A 389 11.88 0.84 -24.19
C LEU A 389 13.21 0.36 -24.77
N GLN A 390 13.66 0.96 -25.89
CA GLN A 390 14.96 0.65 -26.49
C GLN A 390 16.13 0.96 -25.55
N LYS A 391 15.98 1.94 -24.65
CA LYS A 391 17.00 2.31 -23.64
C LYS A 391 16.96 1.45 -22.38
N VAL A 392 15.81 0.86 -22.03
CA VAL A 392 15.68 0.03 -20.81
C VAL A 392 15.95 -1.45 -21.04
N ASN A 393 15.82 -1.96 -22.28
CA ASN A 393 16.14 -3.35 -22.65
C ASN A 393 17.55 -3.81 -22.18
N PRO A 394 18.64 -3.03 -22.34
CA PRO A 394 19.98 -3.42 -21.86
C PRO A 394 20.13 -3.38 -20.32
N TYR A 395 19.27 -2.64 -19.62
CA TYR A 395 19.33 -2.49 -18.17
C TYR A 395 18.66 -3.65 -17.44
N TYR A 396 17.50 -4.11 -17.92
CA TYR A 396 16.78 -5.25 -17.33
C TYR A 396 17.40 -6.60 -17.66
N SER A 397 18.10 -6.72 -18.80
CA SER A 397 18.85 -7.92 -19.16
C SER A 397 20.11 -8.16 -18.31
N ASN A 398 20.60 -7.15 -17.58
CA ASN A 398 21.87 -7.19 -16.83
C ASN A 398 21.76 -6.94 -15.32
N SER A 399 20.59 -6.56 -14.78
CA SER A 399 20.41 -6.29 -13.35
C SER A 399 19.84 -7.50 -12.59
N SER A 400 20.27 -7.73 -11.34
CA SER A 400 19.62 -8.71 -10.47
C SER A 400 18.14 -8.32 -10.26
N PRO A 401 17.17 -9.16 -10.64
CA PRO A 401 15.76 -8.81 -10.73
C PRO A 401 15.04 -8.71 -9.38
N VAL A 402 15.76 -8.88 -8.26
CA VAL A 402 15.19 -9.09 -6.93
C VAL A 402 15.46 -7.90 -6.01
N SER A 403 14.43 -7.41 -5.32
CA SER A 403 14.56 -6.40 -4.27
C SER A 403 13.75 -6.77 -3.02
N HIS A 404 14.26 -6.46 -1.82
CA HIS A 404 13.60 -6.80 -0.55
C HIS A 404 12.81 -5.62 0.02
N GLU A 405 11.59 -5.83 0.54
CA GLU A 405 10.75 -4.75 1.08
C GLU A 405 11.30 -4.15 2.38
N SER A 406 11.86 -5.00 3.25
CA SER A 406 12.28 -4.60 4.59
C SER A 406 13.41 -3.60 4.64
N LEU A 407 14.32 -3.59 3.65
CA LEU A 407 15.47 -2.70 3.67
C LEU A 407 15.02 -1.23 3.70
N PHE A 408 13.92 -0.90 3.02
CA PHE A 408 13.36 0.44 3.03
C PHE A 408 12.63 0.76 4.34
N CYS A 409 11.76 -0.13 4.82
CA CYS A 409 11.00 0.08 6.06
C CYS A 409 11.93 0.28 7.26
N ILE A 410 12.99 -0.55 7.35
CA ILE A 410 13.99 -0.49 8.42
C ILE A 410 14.82 0.79 8.33
N THR A 411 15.36 1.10 7.14
CA THR A 411 16.18 2.32 6.97
C THR A 411 15.39 3.59 7.24
N TRP A 412 14.11 3.64 6.89
CA TRP A 412 13.27 4.79 7.19
C TRP A 412 13.04 4.98 8.69
N ASN A 413 12.72 3.91 9.43
CA ASN A 413 12.54 4.03 10.89
C ASN A 413 13.82 4.57 11.55
N VAL A 414 14.99 4.08 11.12
CA VAL A 414 16.29 4.60 11.57
C VAL A 414 16.44 6.08 11.21
N VAL A 415 16.16 6.48 9.96
CA VAL A 415 16.23 7.89 9.53
C VAL A 415 15.26 8.76 10.34
N LYS A 416 14.04 8.28 10.61
CA LYS A 416 13.02 8.99 11.40
C LYS A 416 13.50 9.22 12.83
N ASP A 417 14.09 8.21 13.46
CA ASP A 417 14.64 8.31 14.81
C ASP A 417 15.81 9.30 14.87
N TRP A 418 16.70 9.28 13.87
CA TRP A 418 17.79 10.24 13.75
C TRP A 418 17.30 11.67 13.52
N LEU A 419 16.29 11.86 12.66
CA LEU A 419 15.67 13.16 12.45
C LEU A 419 15.03 13.69 13.74
N PHE A 420 14.35 12.84 14.51
CA PHE A 420 13.79 13.21 15.81
C PHE A 420 14.87 13.62 16.82
N ILE A 421 15.95 12.84 16.92
CA ILE A 421 17.08 13.16 17.81
C ILE A 421 17.72 14.48 17.40
N LEU A 422 18.03 14.68 16.12
CA LEU A 422 18.59 15.92 15.59
C LEU A 422 17.70 17.12 15.90
N PHE A 423 16.38 16.97 15.72
CA PHE A 423 15.42 18.03 15.99
C PHE A 423 15.29 18.35 17.48
N SER A 424 15.37 17.32 18.33
CA SER A 424 15.37 17.47 19.79
C SER A 424 16.62 18.19 20.29
N VAL A 425 17.79 17.81 19.78
CA VAL A 425 19.07 18.49 20.07
C VAL A 425 19.04 19.93 19.58
N TYR A 426 18.54 20.19 18.38
CA TYR A 426 18.38 21.54 17.85
C TYR A 426 17.44 22.38 18.71
N SER A 427 16.31 21.82 19.14
CA SER A 427 15.36 22.50 20.02
C SER A 427 15.99 22.86 21.37
N LEU A 428 16.74 21.94 21.98
CA LEU A 428 17.48 22.16 23.23
C LEU A 428 18.56 23.24 23.07
N PHE A 429 19.30 23.23 21.95
CA PHE A 429 20.30 24.24 21.64
C PHE A 429 19.69 25.65 21.53
N PHE A 430 18.55 25.78 20.85
CA PHE A 430 17.84 27.06 20.76
C PHE A 430 17.27 27.53 22.10
N LEU A 431 16.72 26.62 22.91
CA LEU A 431 16.29 26.93 24.27
C LEU A 431 17.47 27.41 25.13
N GLY A 432 18.64 26.79 24.99
CA GLY A 432 19.88 27.22 25.65
C GLY A 432 20.34 28.62 25.22
N ILE A 433 20.35 28.92 23.92
CA ILE A 433 20.66 30.26 23.41
C ILE A 433 19.66 31.29 23.94
N MET A 434 18.37 30.99 23.92
CA MET A 434 17.33 31.88 24.46
C MET A 434 17.55 32.15 25.95
N TRP A 435 17.96 31.15 26.73
CA TRP A 435 18.26 31.29 28.14
C TRP A 435 19.50 32.17 28.40
N VAL A 436 20.60 31.95 27.67
CA VAL A 436 21.84 32.74 27.79
C VAL A 436 21.64 34.18 27.34
N THR A 437 20.99 34.40 26.20
CA THR A 437 20.71 35.74 25.67
C THR A 437 19.66 36.50 26.49
N GLY A 438 18.74 35.77 27.14
CA GLY A 438 17.82 36.31 28.14
C GLY A 438 18.54 36.78 29.40
N ARG A 439 19.46 35.98 29.96
CA ARG A 439 20.29 36.36 31.12
C ARG A 439 21.17 37.58 30.86
N ASN A 440 21.84 37.64 29.70
CA ASN A 440 22.72 38.77 29.37
C ASN A 440 21.99 40.10 29.17
N LYS A 441 20.66 40.09 28.98
CA LYS A 441 19.82 41.30 28.99
C LYS A 441 19.34 41.72 30.38
N ILE A 442 19.30 40.80 31.34
CA ILE A 442 18.95 41.08 32.74
C ILE A 442 20.17 41.68 33.47
N ASN A 443 21.38 41.16 33.22
CA ASN A 443 22.61 41.61 33.88
C ASN A 443 23.25 42.88 33.29
N ARG A 444 22.68 43.50 32.25
CA ARG A 444 23.14 44.80 31.70
C ARG A 444 22.27 45.98 32.12
N LYS A 445 21.45 45.78 33.16
CA LYS A 445 20.55 46.78 33.74
C LYS A 445 20.76 46.97 35.25
N GLU A 446 21.93 46.60 35.74
CA GLU A 446 22.50 47.13 36.98
C GLU A 446 23.60 48.14 36.64
#